data_AF-A0A1Q3B2U0-F1
#
_entry.id   AF-A0A1Q3B2U0-F1
#
_cell.length_a   1.000
_cell.length_b   1.000
_cell.length_c   1.000
_cell.angle_alpha   90.00
_cell.angle_beta   90.00
_cell.angle_gamma   90.00
#
_symmetry.space_group_name_H-M   'P 1'
#
loop_
_entity.id
_entity.type
_entity.pdbx_description
1 polymer ?
#
loop_
_entity_poly.entity_id
_entity_poly.type
_entity_poly.pdbx_seq_one_letter_code
_entity_poly.pdbx_strand_id
1 'polypeptide(L)'
;MGWFEYLCTSHVIYPRLVKLFYANLEPSTTCIANSFVLSTPISITPDLIAETLGIPNEGITNFNDIGKTEALGICLEQPNVNPLMNVTTSHLPIASRIILLLVTNTFLPKEASHTLPSERDLKFVACVKNGTPINLPYLIVNHLLSRPNHTPYPMLLSRIFESLNLDIPEDEQSIKPSHKQLVNKAGLRLCNIIFEDGEWVKIQGRGREQRREQVNVRGGDDEDDDEDDPQQFEVRPNVGPSSSNSRPTLESLQARMDLAQANIEYLKGQMNQFSEGQANILQGQADLRQGQANIIQMLQNAFPQHPPPS
;
A
#
# COMPACT_ATOMS: atom_id res chain seq x y z
N MET A 1 18.82 2.52 -7.08
CA MET A 1 17.35 2.71 -7.02
C MET A 1 16.91 3.95 -7.79
N GLY A 2 17.47 5.14 -7.53
CA GLY A 2 17.16 6.34 -8.35
C GLY A 2 15.81 7.02 -8.05
N TRP A 3 15.15 6.68 -6.95
CA TRP A 3 13.79 7.15 -6.65
C TRP A 3 13.71 8.54 -6.00
N PHE A 4 14.85 9.21 -5.77
CA PHE A 4 14.89 10.46 -5.00
C PHE A 4 14.04 11.56 -5.64
N GLU A 5 14.21 11.82 -6.94
CA GLU A 5 13.41 12.82 -7.65
C GLU A 5 11.91 12.50 -7.59
N TYR A 6 11.54 11.23 -7.80
CA TYR A 6 10.15 10.79 -7.67
C TYR A 6 9.57 11.10 -6.28
N LEU A 7 10.31 10.82 -5.20
CA LEU A 7 9.87 11.08 -3.83
C LEU A 7 9.75 12.57 -3.49
N CYS A 8 10.55 13.42 -4.15
CA CYS A 8 10.60 14.85 -3.87
C CYS A 8 9.66 15.68 -4.77
N THR A 9 9.11 15.10 -5.84
CA THR A 9 8.28 15.87 -6.77
C THR A 9 6.81 15.86 -6.39
N SER A 10 6.20 17.04 -6.38
CA SER A 10 4.77 17.24 -6.17
C SER A 10 4.14 17.71 -7.48
N HIS A 11 3.13 17.00 -7.97
CA HIS A 11 2.36 17.38 -9.16
C HIS A 11 0.90 17.63 -8.79
N VAL A 12 0.23 18.45 -9.59
CA VAL A 12 -1.22 18.64 -9.46
C VAL A 12 -1.96 17.33 -9.74
N ILE A 13 -3.15 17.21 -9.16
CA ILE A 13 -4.04 16.07 -9.35
C ILE A 13 -5.27 16.56 -10.09
N TYR A 14 -5.67 15.84 -11.15
CA TYR A 14 -6.94 16.03 -11.87
C TYR A 14 -7.93 14.93 -11.44
N PRO A 15 -8.73 15.14 -10.38
CA PRO A 15 -9.50 14.06 -9.76
C PRO A 15 -10.54 13.45 -10.71
N ARG A 16 -11.11 14.26 -11.62
CA ARG A 16 -12.10 13.78 -12.58
C ARG A 16 -11.43 12.86 -13.62
N LEU A 17 -10.27 13.26 -14.15
CA LEU A 17 -9.53 12.44 -15.13
C LEU A 17 -9.04 11.13 -14.51
N VAL A 18 -8.55 11.17 -13.27
CA VAL A 18 -8.16 9.96 -12.53
C VAL A 18 -9.36 9.02 -12.36
N LYS A 19 -10.53 9.54 -11.97
CA LYS A 19 -11.75 8.73 -11.86
C LYS A 19 -12.17 8.13 -13.20
N LEU A 20 -12.09 8.89 -14.30
CA LEU A 20 -12.37 8.38 -15.65
C LEU A 20 -11.42 7.26 -16.04
N PHE A 21 -10.12 7.40 -15.74
CA PHE A 21 -9.13 6.37 -16.01
C PHE A 21 -9.48 5.05 -15.30
N TYR A 22 -9.84 5.10 -14.02
CA TYR A 22 -10.20 3.88 -13.29
C TYR A 22 -11.57 3.31 -13.71
N ALA A 23 -12.54 4.16 -14.01
CA ALA A 23 -13.86 3.73 -14.48
C ALA A 23 -13.79 2.97 -15.82
N ASN A 24 -12.81 3.30 -16.66
CA ASN A 24 -12.59 2.70 -17.97
C ASN A 24 -11.39 1.73 -18.01
N LEU A 25 -10.81 1.37 -16.86
CA LEU A 25 -9.66 0.47 -16.80
C LEU A 25 -10.05 -0.94 -17.27
N GLU A 26 -9.41 -1.42 -18.32
CA GLU A 26 -9.69 -2.74 -18.89
C GLU A 26 -9.05 -3.85 -18.05
N PRO A 27 -9.72 -5.01 -17.89
CA PRO A 27 -9.08 -6.20 -17.35
C PRO A 27 -7.91 -6.61 -18.23
N SER A 28 -6.77 -6.92 -17.62
CA SER A 28 -5.56 -7.30 -18.34
C SER A 28 -4.93 -8.55 -17.73
N THR A 29 -4.43 -9.43 -18.59
CA THR A 29 -3.62 -10.61 -18.22
C THR A 29 -2.12 -10.33 -18.38
N THR A 30 -1.76 -9.17 -18.92
CA THR A 30 -0.38 -8.72 -19.11
C THR A 30 -0.10 -7.51 -18.22
N CYS A 31 1.17 -7.15 -18.02
CA CYS A 31 1.55 -5.98 -17.21
C CYS A 31 1.42 -4.69 -18.04
N ILE A 32 0.21 -4.42 -18.54
CA ILE A 32 -0.16 -3.24 -19.31
C ILE A 32 -1.56 -2.82 -18.85
N ALA A 33 -1.70 -1.56 -18.41
CA ALA A 33 -2.97 -0.99 -18.00
C ALA A 33 -3.55 -0.13 -19.12
N ASN A 34 -4.58 -0.66 -19.80
CA ASN A 34 -5.29 0.04 -20.85
C ASN A 34 -6.54 0.70 -20.29
N SER A 35 -6.80 1.94 -20.70
CA SER A 35 -7.98 2.70 -20.30
C SER A 35 -8.32 3.74 -21.37
N PHE A 36 -9.37 4.51 -21.13
CA PHE A 36 -9.86 5.55 -22.01
C PHE A 36 -10.24 6.80 -21.21
N VAL A 37 -9.64 7.95 -21.53
CA VAL A 37 -9.88 9.22 -20.85
C VAL A 37 -10.09 10.31 -21.91
N LEU A 38 -11.19 11.06 -21.82
CA LEU A 38 -11.53 12.15 -22.75
C LEU A 38 -11.39 11.75 -24.23
N SER A 39 -11.98 10.62 -24.61
CA SER A 39 -11.91 10.11 -25.98
C SER A 39 -10.51 9.66 -26.45
N THR A 40 -9.53 9.59 -25.55
CA THR A 40 -8.15 9.21 -25.85
C THR A 40 -7.82 7.86 -25.20
N PRO A 41 -7.36 6.86 -25.98
CA PRO A 41 -6.87 5.61 -25.42
C PRO A 41 -5.55 5.85 -24.68
N ILE A 42 -5.46 5.34 -23.46
CA ILE A 42 -4.26 5.40 -22.62
C ILE A 42 -3.76 3.98 -22.41
N SER A 43 -2.47 3.77 -22.66
CA SER A 43 -1.78 2.52 -22.34
C SER A 43 -0.61 2.80 -21.42
N ILE A 44 -0.71 2.35 -20.16
CA ILE A 44 0.34 2.52 -19.17
C ILE A 44 1.17 1.24 -19.09
N THR A 45 2.41 1.35 -19.54
CA THR A 45 3.43 0.30 -19.47
C THR A 45 4.48 0.62 -18.40
N PRO A 46 5.27 -0.37 -17.95
CA PRO A 46 6.41 -0.11 -17.08
C PRO A 46 7.42 0.88 -17.69
N ASP A 47 7.62 0.86 -19.01
CA ASP A 47 8.51 1.81 -19.68
C ASP A 47 7.97 3.25 -19.60
N LEU A 48 6.66 3.45 -19.81
CA LEU A 48 6.04 4.77 -19.67
C LEU A 48 6.18 5.30 -18.23
N ILE A 49 5.98 4.44 -17.22
CA ILE A 49 6.19 4.82 -15.82
C ILE A 49 7.66 5.19 -15.56
N ALA A 50 8.59 4.39 -16.08
CA ALA A 50 10.03 4.63 -15.92
C ALA A 50 10.45 5.97 -16.54
N GLU A 51 9.99 6.27 -17.76
CA GLU A 51 10.22 7.54 -18.44
C GLU A 51 9.60 8.71 -17.67
N THR A 52 8.32 8.58 -17.28
CA THR A 52 7.59 9.63 -16.56
C THR A 52 8.25 9.97 -15.22
N LEU A 53 8.77 8.96 -14.51
CA LEU A 53 9.36 9.14 -13.17
C LEU A 53 10.87 9.35 -13.18
N GLY A 54 11.56 9.12 -14.31
CA GLY A 54 13.02 9.14 -14.40
C GLY A 54 13.70 8.04 -13.58
N ILE A 55 13.07 6.86 -13.47
CA ILE A 55 13.56 5.73 -12.65
C ILE A 55 13.86 4.50 -13.52
N PRO A 56 14.78 3.62 -13.08
CA PRO A 56 15.08 2.38 -13.81
C PRO A 56 13.88 1.42 -13.91
N ASN A 57 13.70 0.81 -15.08
CA ASN A 57 12.80 -0.33 -15.33
C ASN A 57 13.54 -1.68 -15.21
N GLU A 58 14.24 -1.90 -14.09
CA GLU A 58 15.05 -3.10 -13.84
C GLU A 58 14.94 -3.57 -12.38
N GLY A 59 15.38 -4.80 -12.12
CA GLY A 59 15.33 -5.42 -10.80
C GLY A 59 14.19 -6.44 -10.65
N ILE A 60 13.95 -6.88 -9.41
CA ILE A 60 12.96 -7.91 -9.12
C ILE A 60 11.54 -7.39 -9.31
N THR A 61 10.67 -8.25 -9.84
CA THR A 61 9.26 -7.95 -10.15
C THR A 61 8.26 -8.56 -9.17
N ASN A 62 8.74 -9.45 -8.31
CA ASN A 62 7.98 -10.08 -7.24
C ASN A 62 8.91 -10.34 -6.03
N PHE A 63 8.33 -10.72 -4.89
CA PHE A 63 9.05 -10.95 -3.65
C PHE A 63 8.98 -12.40 -3.18
N ASN A 64 8.74 -13.36 -4.08
CA ASN A 64 8.48 -14.74 -3.69
C ASN A 64 9.74 -15.43 -3.16
N ASP A 65 10.91 -15.05 -3.68
CA ASP A 65 12.21 -15.64 -3.32
C ASP A 65 12.70 -15.18 -1.93
N ILE A 66 12.05 -14.17 -1.34
CA ILE A 66 12.43 -13.63 -0.03
C ILE A 66 11.61 -14.32 1.05
N GLY A 67 12.29 -14.97 1.97
CA GLY A 67 11.64 -15.63 3.10
C GLY A 67 10.95 -14.62 4.02
N LYS A 68 9.78 -14.96 4.57
CA LYS A 68 9.09 -14.10 5.56
C LYS A 68 9.99 -13.82 6.77
N THR A 69 10.66 -14.85 7.31
CA THR A 69 11.58 -14.73 8.46
C THR A 69 12.79 -13.85 8.13
N GLU A 70 13.35 -14.00 6.93
CA GLU A 70 14.46 -13.19 6.45
C GLU A 70 14.07 -11.71 6.38
N ALA A 71 12.93 -11.41 5.74
CA ALA A 71 12.42 -10.06 5.63
C ALA A 71 12.16 -9.44 7.02
N LEU A 72 11.58 -10.20 7.94
CA LEU A 72 11.37 -9.77 9.33
C LEU A 72 12.70 -9.45 10.03
N GLY A 73 13.72 -10.30 9.87
CA GLY A 73 15.03 -10.10 10.50
C GLY A 73 15.72 -8.84 10.02
N ILE A 74 15.66 -8.58 8.71
CA ILE A 74 16.18 -7.35 8.10
C ILE A 74 15.39 -6.12 8.56
N CYS A 75 14.05 -6.21 8.56
CA CYS A 75 13.19 -5.10 8.97
C CYS A 75 13.39 -4.72 10.44
N LEU A 76 13.53 -5.70 11.33
CA LEU A 76 13.71 -5.51 12.77
C LEU A 76 15.17 -5.31 13.19
N GLU A 77 16.13 -5.54 12.29
CA GLU A 77 17.57 -5.53 12.59
C GLU A 77 17.94 -6.58 13.66
N GLN A 78 17.29 -7.75 13.58
CA GLN A 78 17.47 -8.85 14.52
C GLN A 78 17.67 -10.18 13.79
N PRO A 79 18.68 -10.98 14.15
CA PRO A 79 18.98 -12.22 13.45
C PRO A 79 17.98 -13.36 13.71
N ASN A 80 17.37 -13.40 14.90
CA ASN A 80 16.50 -14.50 15.35
C ASN A 80 15.08 -14.01 15.63
N VAL A 81 14.30 -13.81 14.58
CA VAL A 81 12.91 -13.36 14.68
C VAL A 81 11.94 -14.54 14.59
N ASN A 82 10.91 -14.53 15.44
CA ASN A 82 9.85 -15.54 15.38
C ASN A 82 8.95 -15.25 14.17
N PRO A 83 8.84 -16.15 13.17
CA PRO A 83 8.00 -15.93 11.98
C PRO A 83 6.49 -15.84 12.26
N LEU A 84 6.06 -16.28 13.45
CA LEU A 84 4.68 -16.21 13.92
C LEU A 84 4.35 -14.89 14.63
N MET A 85 5.35 -14.02 14.84
CA MET A 85 5.12 -12.72 15.48
C MET A 85 4.37 -11.77 14.54
N ASN A 86 3.31 -11.14 15.08
CA ASN A 86 2.65 -10.03 14.40
C ASN A 86 3.44 -8.75 14.65
N VAL A 87 4.16 -8.29 13.61
CA VAL A 87 4.89 -7.02 13.66
C VAL A 87 3.94 -5.88 13.34
N THR A 88 3.82 -4.94 14.27
CA THR A 88 3.19 -3.63 14.01
C THR A 88 4.25 -2.58 13.70
N THR A 89 3.85 -1.45 13.12
CA THR A 89 4.77 -0.36 12.79
C THR A 89 5.57 0.18 13.98
N SER A 90 5.07 0.06 15.21
CA SER A 90 5.76 0.53 16.41
C SER A 90 6.96 -0.33 16.81
N HIS A 91 7.03 -1.58 16.35
CA HIS A 91 8.15 -2.49 16.62
C HIS A 91 9.35 -2.24 15.71
N LEU A 92 9.12 -1.61 14.55
CA LEU A 92 10.16 -1.38 13.56
C LEU A 92 11.11 -0.25 14.01
N PRO A 93 12.43 -0.38 13.76
CA PRO A 93 13.37 0.72 13.84
C PRO A 93 12.94 1.90 12.97
N ILE A 94 13.37 3.12 13.32
CA ILE A 94 12.91 4.37 12.66
C ILE A 94 13.14 4.34 11.15
N ALA A 95 14.31 3.88 10.69
CA ALA A 95 14.61 3.75 9.26
C ALA A 95 13.62 2.81 8.56
N SER A 96 13.41 1.61 9.11
CA SER A 96 12.43 0.64 8.58
C SER A 96 11.00 1.21 8.58
N ARG A 97 10.63 2.01 9.60
CA ARG A 97 9.33 2.70 9.66
C ARG A 97 9.18 3.74 8.55
N ILE A 98 10.20 4.55 8.28
CA ILE A 98 10.17 5.55 7.21
C ILE A 98 10.05 4.86 5.85
N ILE A 99 10.86 3.81 5.59
CA ILE A 99 10.77 3.05 4.35
C ILE A 99 9.37 2.43 4.21
N LEU A 100 8.81 1.86 5.28
CA LEU A 100 7.46 1.30 5.25
C LEU A 100 6.41 2.37 4.91
N LEU A 101 6.53 3.58 5.47
CA LEU A 101 5.64 4.69 5.14
C LEU A 101 5.73 5.05 3.66
N LEU A 102 6.93 5.11 3.08
CA LEU A 102 7.12 5.34 1.64
C LEU A 102 6.49 4.21 0.80
N VAL A 103 6.66 2.96 1.24
CA VAL A 103 6.04 1.81 0.58
C VAL A 103 4.52 1.94 0.57
N THR A 104 3.90 2.20 1.72
CA THR A 104 2.42 2.15 1.83
C THR A 104 1.70 3.44 1.44
N ASN A 105 2.41 4.56 1.24
CA ASN A 105 1.81 5.83 0.82
C ASN A 105 2.20 6.25 -0.61
N THR A 106 3.37 5.80 -1.11
CA THR A 106 3.92 6.30 -2.37
C THR A 106 4.18 5.18 -3.39
N PHE A 107 4.85 4.09 -3.00
CA PHE A 107 5.23 3.03 -3.94
C PHE A 107 4.12 2.04 -4.25
N LEU A 108 3.38 1.63 -3.22
CA LEU A 108 2.23 0.73 -3.28
C LEU A 108 1.12 1.24 -2.33
N PRO A 109 0.49 2.39 -2.64
CA PRO A 109 -0.47 3.05 -1.77
C PRO A 109 -1.63 2.13 -1.36
N LYS A 110 -1.99 2.15 -0.08
CA LYS A 110 -3.11 1.36 0.46
C LYS A 110 -4.11 2.27 1.14
N GLU A 111 -5.40 1.97 1.00
CA GLU A 111 -6.47 2.63 1.78
C GLU A 111 -6.68 2.01 3.16
N ALA A 112 -6.19 0.78 3.36
CA ALA A 112 -6.30 0.06 4.63
C ALA A 112 -5.33 0.59 5.70
N SER A 113 -5.59 0.25 6.96
CA SER A 113 -4.79 0.68 8.11
C SER A 113 -3.28 0.47 7.90
N HIS A 114 -2.51 1.53 8.12
CA HIS A 114 -1.05 1.51 8.12
C HIS A 114 -0.44 0.91 9.40
N THR A 115 -1.24 0.41 10.36
CA THR A 115 -0.74 -0.11 11.63
C THR A 115 -0.08 -1.50 11.53
N LEU A 116 -0.57 -2.33 10.62
CA LEU A 116 -0.13 -3.72 10.41
C LEU A 116 0.42 -3.87 8.98
N PRO A 117 1.75 -3.87 8.80
CA PRO A 117 2.34 -4.14 7.50
C PRO A 117 2.02 -5.57 7.05
N SER A 118 1.65 -5.70 5.77
CA SER A 118 1.52 -7.01 5.13
C SER A 118 2.88 -7.66 4.91
N GLU A 119 2.91 -8.97 4.66
CA GLU A 119 4.15 -9.68 4.28
C GLU A 119 4.83 -9.03 3.06
N ARG A 120 4.05 -8.63 2.05
CA ARG A 120 4.57 -7.92 0.87
C ARG A 120 5.27 -6.61 1.24
N ASP A 121 4.76 -5.87 2.23
CA ASP A 121 5.37 -4.60 2.63
C ASP A 121 6.70 -4.83 3.32
N LEU A 122 6.75 -5.81 4.23
CA LEU A 122 7.97 -6.18 4.94
C LEU A 122 9.04 -6.68 3.97
N LYS A 123 8.66 -7.48 2.97
CA LYS A 123 9.61 -7.91 1.93
C LYS A 123 10.12 -6.73 1.09
N PHE A 124 9.25 -5.79 0.74
CA PHE A 124 9.67 -4.56 0.05
C PHE A 124 10.68 -3.78 0.90
N VAL A 125 10.37 -3.54 2.18
CA VAL A 125 11.27 -2.85 3.11
C VAL A 125 12.62 -3.57 3.20
N ALA A 126 12.61 -4.91 3.31
CA ALA A 126 13.82 -5.72 3.38
C ALA A 126 14.69 -5.57 2.12
N CYS A 127 14.11 -5.59 0.92
CA CYS A 127 14.84 -5.33 -0.32
C CYS A 127 15.51 -3.97 -0.34
N VAL A 128 14.78 -2.92 0.08
CA VAL A 128 15.32 -1.55 0.12
C VAL A 128 16.51 -1.49 1.07
N LYS A 129 16.41 -2.11 2.25
CA LYS A 129 17.49 -2.15 3.24
C LYS A 129 18.71 -2.93 2.77
N ASN A 130 18.50 -4.02 2.03
CA ASN A 130 19.59 -4.83 1.48
C ASN A 130 20.15 -4.28 0.15
N GLY A 131 19.57 -3.22 -0.40
CA GLY A 131 19.96 -2.68 -1.70
C GLY A 131 19.59 -3.57 -2.90
N THR A 132 18.70 -4.55 -2.72
CA THR A 132 18.20 -5.41 -3.81
C THR A 132 17.40 -4.57 -4.81
N PRO A 133 17.83 -4.42 -6.08
CA PRO A 133 17.11 -3.60 -7.06
C PRO A 133 15.67 -4.08 -7.27
N ILE A 134 14.71 -3.15 -7.20
CA ILE A 134 13.29 -3.42 -7.39
C ILE A 134 12.81 -2.72 -8.67
N ASN A 135 12.11 -3.46 -9.51
CA ASN A 135 11.43 -2.90 -10.67
C ASN A 135 10.11 -2.22 -10.22
N LEU A 136 10.26 -1.01 -9.68
CA LEU A 136 9.12 -0.20 -9.21
C LEU A 136 8.09 0.12 -10.32
N PRO A 137 8.49 0.47 -11.56
CA PRO A 137 7.55 0.66 -12.65
C PRO A 137 6.62 -0.55 -12.89
N TYR A 138 7.20 -1.75 -12.93
CA TYR A 138 6.43 -3.00 -13.09
C TYR A 138 5.47 -3.24 -11.90
N LEU A 139 5.92 -2.96 -10.68
CA LEU A 139 5.08 -3.10 -9.48
C LEU A 139 3.92 -2.10 -9.45
N ILE A 140 4.12 -0.86 -9.92
CA ILE A 140 3.07 0.16 -10.03
C ILE A 140 1.99 -0.29 -11.00
N VAL A 141 2.35 -0.73 -12.21
CA VAL A 141 1.38 -1.17 -13.22
C VAL A 141 0.55 -2.36 -12.72
N ASN A 142 1.20 -3.36 -12.12
CA ASN A 142 0.47 -4.47 -11.50
C ASN A 142 -0.43 -4.01 -10.34
N HIS A 143 -0.01 -2.99 -9.59
CA HIS A 143 -0.85 -2.45 -8.52
C HIS A 143 -2.10 -1.76 -9.06
N LEU A 144 -1.99 -1.00 -10.16
CA LEU A 144 -3.13 -0.41 -10.88
C LEU A 144 -4.15 -1.48 -11.25
N LEU A 145 -3.69 -2.57 -11.86
CA LEU A 145 -4.53 -3.68 -12.34
C LEU A 145 -5.16 -4.50 -11.20
N SER A 146 -4.47 -4.64 -10.07
CA SER A 146 -4.92 -5.48 -8.94
C SER A 146 -6.01 -4.86 -8.07
N ARG A 147 -6.25 -3.54 -8.17
CA ARG A 147 -7.20 -2.81 -7.31
C ARG A 147 -8.12 -1.87 -8.10
N PRO A 148 -9.00 -2.39 -8.97
CA PRO A 148 -9.87 -1.55 -9.80
C PRO A 148 -10.86 -0.69 -8.98
N ASN A 149 -11.23 -1.13 -7.77
CA ASN A 149 -12.16 -0.41 -6.91
C ASN A 149 -11.49 0.67 -6.03
N HIS A 150 -10.18 0.83 -6.14
CA HIS A 150 -9.42 1.87 -5.43
C HIS A 150 -8.85 2.84 -6.46
N THR A 151 -8.48 4.05 -6.03
CA THR A 151 -7.86 5.05 -6.92
C THR A 151 -6.43 5.39 -6.51
N PRO A 152 -5.49 4.40 -6.51
CA PRO A 152 -4.12 4.68 -6.14
C PRO A 152 -3.43 5.62 -7.15
N TYR A 153 -2.31 6.22 -6.75
CA TYR A 153 -1.47 7.05 -7.63
C TYR A 153 -2.16 8.21 -8.39
N PRO A 154 -3.08 8.99 -7.77
CA PRO A 154 -3.76 10.07 -8.48
C PRO A 154 -2.79 11.13 -9.06
N MET A 155 -1.69 11.39 -8.35
CA MET A 155 -0.63 12.31 -8.78
C MET A 155 0.17 11.78 -9.98
N LEU A 156 0.51 10.49 -9.98
CA LEU A 156 1.25 9.87 -11.09
C LEU A 156 0.41 9.85 -12.36
N LEU A 157 -0.87 9.46 -12.26
CA LEU A 157 -1.77 9.44 -13.40
C LEU A 157 -1.95 10.84 -14.00
N SER A 158 -2.11 11.86 -13.16
CA SER A 158 -2.20 13.26 -13.61
C SER A 158 -0.93 13.71 -14.35
N ARG A 159 0.24 13.34 -13.85
CA ARG A 159 1.52 13.59 -14.54
C ARG A 159 1.62 12.85 -15.88
N ILE A 160 1.15 11.60 -15.96
CA ILE A 160 1.12 10.84 -17.22
C ILE A 160 0.19 11.52 -18.23
N PHE A 161 -0.94 12.05 -17.77
CA PHE A 161 -1.87 12.76 -18.64
C PHE A 161 -1.24 13.99 -19.28
N GLU A 162 -0.46 14.74 -18.50
CA GLU A 162 0.32 15.88 -18.99
C GLU A 162 1.44 15.43 -19.95
N SER A 163 2.19 14.36 -19.63
CA SER A 163 3.26 13.87 -20.51
C SER A 163 2.75 13.35 -21.85
N LEU A 164 1.51 12.84 -21.88
CA LEU A 164 0.83 12.42 -23.10
C LEU A 164 0.16 13.59 -23.85
N ASN A 165 0.27 14.82 -23.35
CA ASN A 165 -0.37 16.03 -23.90
C ASN A 165 -1.88 15.84 -24.12
N LEU A 166 -2.58 15.27 -23.15
CA LEU A 166 -4.05 15.21 -23.18
C LEU A 166 -4.64 16.63 -23.24
N ASP A 167 -5.68 16.80 -24.04
CA ASP A 167 -6.44 18.04 -24.13
C ASP A 167 -7.30 18.19 -22.87
N ILE A 168 -6.73 18.79 -21.82
CA ILE A 168 -7.40 18.99 -20.53
C ILE A 168 -8.37 20.16 -20.66
N PRO A 169 -9.69 19.96 -20.45
CA PRO A 169 -10.68 21.02 -20.56
C PRO A 169 -10.44 22.17 -19.58
N GLU A 170 -10.84 23.38 -19.94
CA GLU A 170 -10.69 24.57 -19.08
C GLU A 170 -11.47 24.46 -17.76
N ASP A 171 -12.53 23.66 -17.71
CA ASP A 171 -13.34 23.40 -16.51
C ASP A 171 -12.76 22.28 -15.61
N GLU A 172 -11.62 21.67 -15.98
CA GLU A 172 -10.98 20.66 -15.16
C GLU A 172 -10.46 21.26 -13.84
N GLN A 173 -10.96 20.75 -12.72
CA GLN A 173 -10.46 21.12 -11.40
C GLN A 173 -9.16 20.40 -11.09
N SER A 174 -8.14 21.16 -10.66
CA SER A 174 -6.90 20.61 -10.15
C SER A 174 -6.78 20.85 -8.64
N ILE A 175 -6.24 19.86 -7.93
CA ILE A 175 -5.97 19.94 -6.50
C ILE A 175 -4.49 19.68 -6.22
N LYS A 176 -3.96 20.29 -5.16
CA LYS A 176 -2.60 19.99 -4.67
C LYS A 176 -2.60 18.68 -3.89
N PRO A 177 -1.51 17.89 -3.97
CA PRO A 177 -1.40 16.67 -3.19
C PRO A 177 -1.31 16.97 -1.69
N SER A 178 -1.98 16.14 -0.89
CA SER A 178 -2.01 16.29 0.56
C SER A 178 -0.90 15.48 1.25
N HIS A 179 -0.74 15.65 2.57
CA HIS A 179 0.14 14.85 3.41
C HIS A 179 -0.18 13.34 3.42
N LYS A 180 -1.37 12.93 2.93
CA LYS A 180 -1.72 11.50 2.76
C LYS A 180 -1.03 10.88 1.53
N GLN A 181 -0.66 11.69 0.55
CA GLN A 181 -0.04 11.25 -0.70
C GLN A 181 1.48 11.44 -0.67
N LEU A 182 1.97 12.35 0.18
CA LEU A 182 3.39 12.67 0.33
C LEU A 182 3.86 12.36 1.74
N VAL A 183 4.93 11.56 1.87
CA VAL A 183 5.63 11.38 3.16
C VAL A 183 6.49 12.61 3.43
N ASN A 184 5.87 13.65 3.97
CA ASN A 184 6.52 14.92 4.30
C ASN A 184 6.74 15.07 5.82
N LYS A 185 7.36 16.18 6.24
CA LYS A 185 7.63 16.48 7.66
C LYS A 185 6.37 16.43 8.54
N ALA A 186 5.23 16.91 8.03
CA ALA A 186 3.97 16.88 8.76
C ALA A 186 3.43 15.45 8.92
N GLY A 187 3.48 14.65 7.85
CA GLY A 187 3.10 13.22 7.88
C GLY A 187 3.99 12.39 8.82
N LEU A 188 5.29 12.66 8.86
CA LEU A 188 6.22 12.00 9.79
C LEU A 188 5.94 12.39 11.24
N ARG A 189 5.61 13.66 11.51
CA ARG A 189 5.18 14.12 12.84
C ARG A 189 3.93 13.38 13.34
N LEU A 190 2.92 13.19 12.47
CA LEU A 190 1.73 12.37 12.79
C LEU A 190 2.11 10.91 13.11
N CYS A 191 3.20 10.41 12.53
CA CYS A 191 3.76 9.09 12.83
C CYS A 191 4.69 9.08 14.05
N ASN A 192 4.74 10.16 14.85
CA ASN A 192 5.65 10.35 15.98
C ASN A 192 7.13 10.23 15.59
N ILE A 193 7.51 10.71 14.42
CA ILE A 193 8.89 10.75 13.92
C ILE A 193 9.26 12.20 13.62
N ILE A 194 10.35 12.68 14.20
CA ILE A 194 10.89 14.03 13.94
C ILE A 194 12.39 13.95 13.66
N PHE A 195 12.90 14.96 12.97
CA PHE A 195 14.33 15.14 12.73
C PHE A 195 14.82 16.24 13.66
N GLU A 196 15.64 15.88 14.65
CA GLU A 196 16.22 16.77 15.65
C GLU A 196 17.72 16.46 15.78
N ASP A 197 18.54 17.51 15.90
CA ASP A 197 20.00 17.40 16.09
C ASP A 197 20.74 16.51 15.07
N GLY A 198 20.22 16.42 13.84
CA GLY A 198 20.81 15.60 12.77
C GLY A 198 20.38 14.13 12.78
N GLU A 199 19.51 13.72 13.71
CA GLU A 199 19.02 12.35 13.84
C GLU A 199 17.49 12.28 13.75
N TRP A 200 16.98 11.15 13.23
CA TRP A 200 15.56 10.86 13.26
C TRP A 200 15.19 10.22 14.60
N VAL A 201 14.35 10.90 15.38
CA VAL A 201 13.94 10.47 16.71
C VAL A 201 12.43 10.23 16.80
N LYS A 202 12.03 9.34 17.71
CA LYS A 202 10.62 9.10 18.02
C LYS A 202 10.16 10.13 19.05
N ILE A 203 9.06 10.83 18.78
CA ILE A 203 8.42 11.69 19.80
C ILE A 203 8.02 10.78 20.96
N GLN A 204 8.72 10.87 22.09
CA GLN A 204 8.26 10.23 23.32
C GLN A 204 7.04 11.00 23.80
N GLY A 205 5.92 10.31 23.95
CA GLY A 205 4.64 10.92 24.31
C GLY A 205 4.78 11.78 25.56
N ARG A 206 4.41 13.06 25.44
CA ARG A 206 4.20 14.00 26.54
C ARG A 206 2.95 13.58 27.31
N GLY A 207 3.05 12.46 28.02
CA GLY A 207 1.94 11.74 28.64
C GLY A 207 2.31 11.11 29.98
N ARG A 208 3.16 11.79 30.74
CA ARG A 208 3.22 11.86 32.22
C ARG A 208 4.30 12.89 32.57
N GLU A 209 4.10 14.13 32.15
CA GLU A 209 4.80 15.25 32.79
C GLU A 209 4.34 15.26 34.25
N GLN A 210 5.30 15.00 35.15
CA GLN A 210 5.16 15.32 36.55
C GLN A 210 4.63 16.74 36.65
N ARG A 211 3.58 16.91 37.44
CA ARG A 211 3.08 18.18 37.95
C ARG A 211 4.26 19.08 38.33
N ARG A 212 4.67 19.97 37.43
CA ARG A 212 5.41 21.17 37.76
C ARG A 212 4.43 22.32 37.58
N GLU A 213 4.29 23.05 38.67
CA GLU A 213 3.32 24.12 38.85
C GLU A 213 3.41 25.15 37.73
N GLN A 214 2.23 25.55 37.27
CA GLN A 214 2.03 26.67 36.36
C GLN A 214 2.67 27.93 36.94
N VAL A 215 3.48 28.60 36.13
CA VAL A 215 3.72 30.04 36.28
C VAL A 215 3.24 30.70 35.01
N ASN A 216 2.16 31.47 35.16
CA ASN A 216 1.59 32.37 34.16
C ASN A 216 2.67 33.28 33.57
N VAL A 217 2.88 33.23 32.25
CA VAL A 217 3.27 34.42 31.48
C VAL A 217 2.48 34.45 30.18
N ARG A 218 1.84 35.59 30.01
CA ARG A 218 0.95 36.08 28.96
C ARG A 218 1.71 36.41 27.67
N GLY A 219 1.09 36.15 26.53
CA GLY A 219 1.24 36.92 25.29
C GLY A 219 1.90 36.19 24.12
N GLY A 220 1.22 36.24 22.96
CA GLY A 220 1.80 35.89 21.67
C GLY A 220 0.79 35.18 20.78
N ASP A 221 0.03 35.97 20.02
CA ASP A 221 -0.81 35.53 18.91
C ASP A 221 0.06 34.84 17.85
N ASP A 222 -0.38 33.69 17.35
CA ASP A 222 -0.13 33.23 15.99
C ASP A 222 -1.43 32.56 15.53
N GLU A 223 -2.14 33.28 14.66
CA GLU A 223 -3.35 32.88 13.97
C GLU A 223 -2.99 31.77 12.96
N ASP A 224 -3.35 30.53 13.26
CA ASP A 224 -3.49 29.50 12.23
C ASP A 224 -4.98 29.44 11.87
N ASP A 225 -5.33 30.06 10.75
CA ASP A 225 -6.62 29.95 10.07
C ASP A 225 -6.86 28.49 9.66
N ASP A 226 -7.60 27.76 10.48
CA ASP A 226 -8.26 26.52 10.08
C ASP A 226 -9.46 26.91 9.18
N GLU A 227 -9.22 27.09 7.88
CA GLU A 227 -10.30 27.01 6.90
C GLU A 227 -10.83 25.57 6.87
N ASP A 228 -11.94 25.37 7.58
CA ASP A 228 -12.88 24.26 7.42
C ASP A 228 -13.17 24.04 5.92
N ASP A 229 -12.69 22.94 5.33
CA ASP A 229 -13.12 22.46 4.01
C ASP A 229 -14.44 21.67 4.16
N PRO A 230 -15.58 22.22 3.72
CA PRO A 230 -16.88 21.60 3.89
C PRO A 230 -17.19 20.72 2.68
N GLN A 231 -16.66 19.49 2.65
CA GLN A 231 -17.10 18.49 1.66
C GLN A 231 -17.38 17.12 2.29
N GLN A 232 -18.39 17.10 3.17
CA GLN A 232 -19.21 15.91 3.40
C GLN A 232 -20.60 16.14 2.83
N PHE A 233 -20.79 15.84 1.54
CA PHE A 233 -22.12 15.58 1.01
C PHE A 233 -22.48 14.11 1.27
N GLU A 234 -22.88 13.82 2.50
CA GLU A 234 -23.83 12.72 2.76
C GLU A 234 -25.24 13.32 2.75
N VAL A 235 -26.07 12.81 1.84
CA VAL A 235 -27.50 13.12 1.79
C VAL A 235 -28.14 12.62 3.09
N ARG A 236 -28.30 13.51 4.07
CA ARG A 236 -29.13 13.27 5.26
C ARG A 236 -30.60 13.50 4.92
N PRO A 237 -31.50 12.56 5.20
CA PRO A 237 -32.91 12.89 5.38
C PRO A 237 -33.06 13.63 6.70
N ASN A 238 -33.63 14.83 6.61
CA ASN A 238 -33.85 15.76 7.69
C ASN A 238 -34.95 15.24 8.65
N VAL A 239 -34.63 14.98 9.92
CA VAL A 239 -35.60 15.01 11.04
C VAL A 239 -34.90 15.60 12.27
N GLY A 240 -35.51 16.66 12.80
CA GLY A 240 -35.00 17.51 13.87
C GLY A 240 -34.90 16.88 15.27
N PRO A 241 -34.51 17.69 16.27
CA PRO A 241 -33.71 17.24 17.40
C PRO A 241 -34.56 16.81 18.59
N SER A 242 -34.11 15.79 19.31
CA SER A 242 -34.42 15.64 20.74
C SER A 242 -33.32 14.87 21.44
N SER A 243 -32.73 15.55 22.41
CA SER A 243 -31.86 15.03 23.45
C SER A 243 -32.45 13.77 24.11
N SER A 244 -31.70 12.67 24.16
CA SER A 244 -31.81 11.72 25.27
C SER A 244 -30.51 10.93 25.44
N ASN A 245 -29.90 11.08 26.62
CA ASN A 245 -28.97 10.10 27.17
C ASN A 245 -29.76 8.80 27.41
N SER A 246 -29.81 7.93 26.41
CA SER A 246 -30.47 6.62 26.53
C SER A 246 -29.41 5.54 26.45
N ARG A 247 -29.19 4.85 27.57
CA ARG A 247 -28.48 3.56 27.61
C ARG A 247 -29.02 2.67 26.47
N PRO A 248 -28.17 1.92 25.76
CA PRO A 248 -28.64 1.01 24.72
C PRO A 248 -29.66 0.05 25.33
N THR A 249 -30.85 -0.03 24.72
CA THR A 249 -31.89 -0.97 25.14
C THR A 249 -31.37 -2.40 24.95
N LEU A 250 -31.84 -3.33 25.80
CA LEU A 250 -31.44 -4.74 25.75
C LEU A 250 -31.64 -5.35 24.35
N GLU A 251 -32.70 -4.92 23.65
CA GLU A 251 -33.03 -5.31 22.28
C GLU A 251 -32.01 -4.82 21.25
N SER A 252 -31.48 -3.59 21.41
CA SER A 252 -30.44 -3.05 20.54
C SER A 252 -29.10 -3.79 20.72
N LEU A 253 -28.79 -4.20 21.95
CA LEU A 253 -27.62 -5.03 22.23
C LEU A 253 -27.78 -6.44 21.66
N GLN A 254 -28.96 -7.05 21.81
CA GLN A 254 -29.25 -8.37 21.25
C GLN A 254 -29.13 -8.37 19.72
N ALA A 255 -29.71 -7.39 19.03
CA ALA A 255 -29.61 -7.29 17.57
C ALA A 255 -28.16 -7.12 17.09
N ARG A 256 -27.32 -6.41 17.85
CA ARG A 256 -25.88 -6.28 17.54
C ARG A 256 -25.11 -7.59 17.78
N MET A 257 -25.49 -8.36 18.79
CA MET A 257 -24.91 -9.69 19.02
C MET A 257 -25.29 -10.67 17.92
N ASP A 258 -26.55 -10.68 17.49
CA ASP A 258 -27.03 -11.55 16.41
C ASP A 258 -26.34 -11.22 15.08
N LEU A 259 -26.17 -9.93 14.78
CA LEU A 259 -25.41 -9.47 13.61
C LEU A 259 -23.92 -9.86 13.70
N ALA A 260 -23.30 -9.72 14.87
CA ALA A 260 -21.91 -10.13 15.09
C ALA A 260 -21.74 -11.65 14.91
N GLN A 261 -22.71 -12.43 15.40
CA GLN A 261 -22.71 -13.89 15.26
C GLN A 261 -22.82 -14.31 13.79
N ALA A 262 -23.74 -13.70 13.03
CA ALA A 262 -23.89 -13.96 11.60
C ALA A 262 -22.60 -13.62 10.81
N ASN A 263 -21.94 -12.51 11.15
CA ASN A 263 -20.66 -12.13 10.53
C ASN A 263 -19.55 -13.14 10.85
N ILE A 264 -19.48 -13.66 12.09
CA ILE A 264 -18.52 -14.69 12.48
C ILE A 264 -18.76 -15.98 11.69
N GLU A 265 -20.01 -16.38 11.51
CA GLU A 265 -20.37 -17.58 10.74
C GLU A 265 -20.03 -17.43 9.25
N TYR A 266 -20.30 -16.26 8.67
CA TYR A 266 -19.91 -15.93 7.31
C TYR A 266 -18.38 -16.01 7.12
N LEU A 267 -17.62 -15.38 8.02
CA LEU A 267 -16.16 -15.40 7.96
C LEU A 267 -15.58 -16.82 8.12
N LYS A 268 -16.18 -17.65 8.99
CA LYS A 268 -15.81 -19.07 9.10
C LYS A 268 -16.08 -19.83 7.80
N GLY A 269 -17.20 -19.57 7.13
CA GLY A 269 -17.51 -20.15 5.83
C GLY A 269 -16.46 -19.77 4.76
N GLN A 270 -16.09 -18.49 4.69
CA GLN A 270 -15.05 -18.02 3.77
C GLN A 270 -13.67 -18.63 4.08
N MET A 271 -13.32 -18.77 5.37
CA MET A 271 -12.07 -19.39 5.80
C MET A 271 -11.99 -20.88 5.42
N ASN A 272 -13.09 -21.62 5.53
CA ASN A 272 -13.15 -23.02 5.12
C ASN A 272 -12.96 -23.16 3.59
N GLN A 273 -13.64 -22.33 2.80
CA GLN A 273 -13.48 -22.29 1.34
C GLN A 273 -12.03 -21.95 0.94
N PHE A 274 -11.41 -21.00 1.63
CA PHE A 274 -10.02 -20.67 1.40
C PHE A 274 -9.07 -21.84 1.74
N SER A 275 -9.32 -22.53 2.86
CA SER A 275 -8.55 -23.72 3.25
C SER A 275 -8.67 -24.86 2.24
N GLU A 276 -9.88 -25.11 1.73
CA GLU A 276 -10.12 -26.11 0.67
C GLU A 276 -9.43 -25.70 -0.64
N GLY A 277 -9.50 -24.41 -1.01
CA GLY A 277 -8.79 -23.87 -2.16
C GLY A 277 -7.27 -24.07 -2.07
N GLN A 278 -6.68 -23.84 -0.89
CA GLN A 278 -5.25 -24.09 -0.66
C GLN A 278 -4.89 -25.57 -0.76
N ALA A 279 -5.71 -26.47 -0.21
CA ALA A 279 -5.48 -27.91 -0.30
C ALA A 279 -5.47 -28.39 -1.77
N ASN A 280 -6.41 -27.87 -2.59
CA ASN A 280 -6.49 -28.19 -4.01
C ASN A 280 -5.27 -27.68 -4.80
N ILE A 281 -4.78 -26.48 -4.48
CA ILE A 281 -3.58 -25.92 -5.13
C ILE A 281 -2.33 -26.75 -4.77
N LEU A 282 -2.17 -27.10 -3.49
CA LEU A 282 -1.04 -27.93 -3.05
C LEU A 282 -1.06 -29.31 -3.70
N GLN A 283 -2.25 -29.92 -3.83
CA GLN A 283 -2.40 -31.19 -4.54
C GLN A 283 -2.05 -31.05 -6.03
N GLY A 284 -2.56 -30.01 -6.70
CA GLY A 284 -2.22 -29.74 -8.10
C GLY A 284 -0.72 -29.53 -8.33
N GLN A 285 -0.02 -28.88 -7.40
CA GLN A 285 1.44 -28.73 -7.45
C GLN A 285 2.19 -30.06 -7.23
N ALA A 286 1.66 -30.95 -6.37
CA ALA A 286 2.23 -32.28 -6.19
C ALA A 286 2.09 -33.11 -7.48
N ASP A 287 0.93 -33.08 -8.11
CA ASP A 287 0.65 -33.81 -9.36
C ASP A 287 1.54 -33.33 -10.51
N LEU A 288 1.74 -32.01 -10.62
CA LEU A 288 2.65 -31.42 -11.63
C LEU A 288 4.10 -31.86 -11.44
N ARG A 289 4.60 -31.83 -10.19
CA ARG A 289 5.97 -32.29 -9.89
C ARG A 289 6.14 -33.78 -10.21
N GLN A 290 5.15 -34.59 -9.89
CA GLN A 290 5.17 -36.01 -10.23
C GLN A 290 5.16 -36.23 -11.76
N GLY A 291 4.35 -35.46 -12.49
CA GLY A 291 4.34 -35.48 -13.96
C GLY A 291 5.71 -35.11 -14.55
N GLN A 292 6.36 -34.08 -14.03
CA GLN A 292 7.71 -33.68 -14.45
C GLN A 292 8.75 -34.77 -14.16
N ALA A 293 8.70 -35.40 -12.99
CA ALA A 293 9.58 -36.52 -12.65
C ALA A 293 9.40 -37.71 -13.61
N ASN A 294 8.15 -38.04 -13.96
CA ASN A 294 7.84 -39.11 -14.91
C ASN A 294 8.41 -38.79 -16.32
N ILE A 295 8.30 -37.53 -16.77
CA ILE A 295 8.86 -37.10 -18.06
C ILE A 295 10.39 -37.19 -18.05
N ILE A 296 11.05 -36.74 -16.99
CA ILE A 296 12.51 -36.83 -16.85
C ILE A 296 12.97 -38.28 -16.89
N GLN A 297 12.28 -39.18 -16.17
CA GLN A 297 12.60 -40.61 -16.17
C GLN A 297 12.43 -41.22 -17.56
N MET A 298 11.36 -40.86 -18.28
CA MET A 298 11.14 -41.31 -19.67
C MET A 298 12.28 -40.86 -20.58
N LEU A 299 12.72 -39.61 -20.47
CA LEU A 299 13.82 -39.07 -21.29
C LEU A 299 15.16 -39.74 -20.97
N GLN A 300 15.45 -40.00 -19.68
CA GLN A 300 16.65 -40.74 -19.27
C GLN A 300 16.68 -42.17 -19.81
N ASN A 301 15.52 -42.84 -19.85
CA ASN A 301 15.40 -44.18 -20.42
C ASN A 301 15.56 -44.18 -21.95
N ALA A 302 15.07 -43.15 -22.63
CA ALA A 302 15.15 -43.02 -24.08
C ALA A 302 16.56 -42.64 -24.59
N PHE A 303 17.32 -41.90 -23.77
CA PHE A 303 18.66 -41.42 -24.10
C PHE A 303 19.66 -41.75 -22.98
N PRO A 304 20.14 -43.00 -22.89
CA PRO A 304 21.11 -43.40 -21.89
C PRO A 304 22.41 -42.61 -22.07
N GLN A 305 22.84 -41.91 -21.03
CA GLN A 305 24.12 -41.20 -21.03
C GLN A 305 25.24 -42.23 -20.94
N HIS A 306 26.07 -42.32 -21.98
CA HIS A 306 27.31 -43.08 -21.92
C HIS A 306 28.35 -42.30 -21.09
N PRO A 307 29.13 -42.98 -20.24
CA PRO A 307 30.17 -42.31 -19.46
C PRO A 307 31.19 -41.65 -20.40
N PRO A 308 31.78 -40.50 -20.00
CA PRO A 308 32.77 -39.82 -20.81
C PRO A 308 33.99 -40.73 -21.01
N PRO A 309 34.61 -40.72 -22.21
CA PRO A 309 35.78 -41.55 -22.48
C PRO A 309 36.97 -41.07 -21.62
N SER A 310 37.64 -42.03 -20.99
CA SER A 310 38.86 -41.84 -20.17
C SER A 310 40.06 -41.36 -20.97
#